data_AF-A0A9D0ZKW9-F1
#
_entry.id   AF-A0A9D0ZKW9-F1
#
_cell.length_a   1.000
_cell.length_b   1.000
_cell.length_c   1.000
_cell.angle_alpha   90.00
_cell.angle_beta   90.00
_cell.angle_gamma   90.00
#
_symmetry.space_group_name_H-M   'P 1'
#
loop_
_entity.id
_entity.type
_entity.pdbx_description
1 polymer ?
#
loop_
_entity_poly.entity_id
_entity_poly.type
_entity_poly.pdbx_seq_one_letter_code
_entity_poly.pdbx_strand_id
1 'polypeptide(L)'
;MPQIPWHLFFLLFYLLSVHLFAVAITVLDKRNARIGKRRVKEKTLLLTALLGGSLSMYICMLIIRHKTKKLKFMLGLPLIMLLQTALLLSIWRVVH
;
A
#
# COMPACT_ATOMS: atom_id res chain seq x y z
N MET A 1 -30.66 -2.51 -12.20
CA MET A 1 -29.45 -1.82 -11.71
C MET A 1 -29.00 -2.55 -10.46
N PRO A 2 -27.76 -3.06 -10.38
CA PRO A 2 -27.32 -3.80 -9.19
C PRO A 2 -27.32 -2.84 -7.99
N GLN A 3 -28.10 -3.17 -6.97
CA GLN A 3 -28.13 -2.47 -5.68
C GLN A 3 -26.78 -2.77 -5.01
N ILE A 4 -25.76 -1.93 -5.23
CA ILE A 4 -24.48 -2.09 -4.53
C ILE A 4 -24.78 -1.88 -3.05
N PRO A 5 -24.68 -2.91 -2.20
CA PRO A 5 -25.10 -2.77 -0.83
C PRO A 5 -24.16 -1.81 -0.11
N TRP A 6 -24.70 -1.03 0.82
CA TRP A 6 -23.99 0.10 1.46
C TRP A 6 -22.62 -0.28 2.05
N HIS A 7 -22.47 -1.50 2.56
CA HIS A 7 -21.19 -2.01 3.07
C HIS A 7 -20.09 -2.09 1.99
N LEU A 8 -20.44 -2.46 0.76
CA LEU A 8 -19.51 -2.49 -0.38
C LEU A 8 -19.07 -1.07 -0.78
N PHE A 9 -19.96 -0.09 -0.67
CA PHE A 9 -19.63 1.32 -0.90
C PHE A 9 -18.61 1.84 0.13
N PHE A 10 -18.82 1.57 1.42
CA PHE A 10 -17.86 1.94 2.47
C PHE A 10 -16.50 1.25 2.28
N LEU A 11 -16.50 -0.04 1.89
CA LEU A 11 -15.28 -0.79 1.62
C LEU A 11 -14.49 -0.19 0.45
N LEU A 12 -15.18 0.14 -0.66
CA LEU A 12 -14.58 0.80 -1.82
C LEU A 12 -13.99 2.16 -1.46
N PHE A 13 -14.72 2.98 -0.71
CA PHE A 13 -14.24 4.29 -0.27
C PHE A 13 -13.01 4.19 0.63
N TYR A 14 -13.00 3.23 1.56
CA TYR A 14 -11.84 2.92 2.40
C TYR A 14 -10.62 2.52 1.57
N LEU A 15 -10.78 1.56 0.65
CA LEU A 15 -9.71 1.08 -0.23
C LEU A 15 -9.13 2.22 -1.08
N LEU A 16 -9.99 3.06 -1.65
CA LEU A 16 -9.57 4.19 -2.46
C LEU A 16 -8.77 5.22 -1.65
N SER A 17 -9.23 5.51 -0.43
CA SER A 17 -8.57 6.42 0.49
C SER A 17 -7.18 5.92 0.89
N VAL A 18 -7.06 4.62 1.21
CA VAL A 18 -5.76 3.99 1.54
C VAL A 18 -4.81 4.03 0.34
N HIS A 19 -5.29 3.71 -0.87
CA HIS A 19 -4.49 3.78 -2.09
C HIS A 19 -3.95 5.19 -2.36
N LEU A 20 -4.81 6.21 -2.27
CA LEU A 20 -4.41 7.61 -2.46
C LEU A 20 -3.41 8.06 -1.41
N PHE A 21 -3.65 7.71 -0.13
CA PHE A 21 -2.76 8.06 0.97
C PHE A 21 -1.37 7.43 0.80
N ALA A 22 -1.32 6.17 0.37
CA ALA A 22 -0.08 5.43 0.16
C ALA A 22 0.76 6.00 -1.00
N VAL A 23 0.10 6.41 -2.09
CA VAL A 23 0.75 7.12 -3.21
C VAL A 23 1.24 8.50 -2.75
N ALA A 24 0.41 9.26 -2.05
CA ALA A 24 0.75 10.60 -1.58
C ALA A 24 1.99 10.59 -0.66
N ILE A 25 2.05 9.69 0.32
CA ILE A 25 3.23 9.54 1.20
C ILE A 25 4.48 9.20 0.38
N THR A 26 4.37 8.30 -0.60
CA THR A 26 5.51 7.87 -1.42
C THR A 26 6.05 9.02 -2.29
N VAL A 27 5.16 9.82 -2.86
CA VAL A 27 5.51 11.01 -3.66
C VAL A 27 6.09 12.11 -2.77
N LEU A 28 5.50 12.35 -1.60
CA LEU A 28 6.01 13.30 -0.62
C LEU A 28 7.39 12.91 -0.11
N ASP A 29 7.67 11.61 0.10
CA ASP A 29 8.99 11.14 0.48
C ASP A 29 10.04 11.44 -0.62
N LYS A 30 9.69 11.23 -1.90
CA LYS A 30 10.57 11.63 -3.03
C LYS A 30 10.81 13.14 -3.03
N ARG A 31 9.75 13.94 -2.85
CA ARG A 31 9.86 15.40 -2.83
C ARG A 31 10.76 15.86 -1.69
N ASN A 32 10.55 15.33 -0.48
CA ASN A 32 11.35 15.60 0.71
C ASN A 32 12.82 15.20 0.51
N ALA A 33 13.10 14.09 -0.18
CA ALA A 33 14.45 13.69 -0.54
C ALA A 33 15.16 14.68 -1.49
N ARG A 34 14.42 15.36 -2.38
CA ARG A 34 14.96 16.38 -3.29
C ARG A 34 15.22 17.73 -2.62
N ILE A 35 14.32 18.15 -1.71
CA ILE A 35 14.40 19.46 -1.03
C ILE A 35 15.18 19.42 0.29
N GLY A 36 15.84 18.29 0.60
CA GLY A 36 16.63 18.13 1.84
C GLY A 36 15.81 18.14 3.14
N LYS A 37 14.48 18.04 3.06
CA LYS A 37 13.61 17.99 4.25
C LYS A 37 13.63 16.60 4.91
N ARG A 38 13.12 16.54 6.13
CA ARG A 38 13.03 15.31 6.94
C ARG A 38 12.35 14.19 6.14
N ARG A 39 13.10 13.12 5.86
CA ARG A 39 12.61 11.93 5.15
C ARG A 39 11.56 11.21 5.98
N VAL A 40 10.57 10.60 5.33
CA VAL A 40 9.54 9.81 6.02
C VAL A 40 10.21 8.55 6.57
N LYS A 41 9.89 8.21 7.83
CA LYS A 41 10.44 7.01 8.47
C LYS A 41 10.02 5.78 7.67
N GLU A 42 10.96 4.88 7.39
CA GLU A 42 10.69 3.64 6.63
C GLU A 42 9.59 2.80 7.28
N LYS A 43 9.50 2.84 8.63
CA LYS A 43 8.43 2.19 9.39
C LYS A 43 7.04 2.70 9.00
N THR A 44 6.85 4.00 8.79
CA THR A 44 5.55 4.59 8.42
C THR A 44 5.11 4.16 7.02
N LEU A 45 6.05 4.09 6.08
CA LEU A 45 5.78 3.56 4.74
C LEU A 45 5.38 2.07 4.81
N LEU A 46 6.10 1.25 5.58
CA LEU A 46 5.74 -0.16 5.75
C LEU A 46 4.39 -0.35 6.46
N LEU A 47 4.07 0.48 7.45
CA LEU A 47 2.79 0.43 8.14
C LEU A 47 1.62 0.78 7.20
N THR A 48 1.82 1.79 6.35
CA THR A 48 0.84 2.17 5.32
C THR A 48 0.65 1.04 4.29
N ALA A 49 1.74 0.38 3.91
CA ALA A 49 1.67 -0.80 3.05
C ALA A 49 0.89 -1.96 3.71
N LEU A 50 1.11 -2.18 5.01
CA LEU A 50 0.45 -3.23 5.79
C LEU A 50 -1.05 -2.98 5.96
N LEU A 51 -1.48 -1.71 6.00
CA LEU A 51 -2.90 -1.31 6.04
C LEU A 51 -3.65 -1.52 4.72
N GLY A 52 -2.96 -1.88 3.63
CA GLY A 52 -3.57 -2.13 2.32
C GLY A 52 -3.02 -1.26 1.19
N GLY A 53 -2.05 -0.38 1.45
CA GLY A 53 -1.41 0.44 0.43
C GLY A 53 -0.25 -0.25 -0.31
N SER A 54 0.04 -1.53 -0.02
CA SER A 54 1.25 -2.23 -0.48
C SER A 54 1.40 -2.24 -2.00
N LEU A 55 0.32 -2.57 -2.72
CA LEU A 55 0.28 -2.63 -4.18
C LEU A 55 0.54 -1.25 -4.81
N SER A 56 -0.20 -0.22 -4.40
CA SER A 56 -0.06 1.14 -4.93
C SER A 56 1.31 1.72 -4.63
N MET A 57 1.84 1.47 -3.43
CA MET A 57 3.20 1.88 -3.06
C MET A 57 4.26 1.20 -3.90
N TYR A 58 4.12 -0.11 -4.13
CA TYR A 58 5.08 -0.87 -4.93
C TYR A 58 5.14 -0.35 -6.37
N ILE A 59 3.97 -0.18 -7.01
CA ILE A 59 3.86 0.39 -8.36
C ILE A 59 4.45 1.81 -8.39
N CYS A 60 4.10 2.65 -7.41
CA CYS A 60 4.59 4.02 -7.33
C CYS A 60 6.12 4.07 -7.16
N MET A 61 6.70 3.21 -6.32
CA MET A 61 8.16 3.11 -6.15
C MET A 61 8.87 2.65 -7.43
N LEU A 62 8.27 1.72 -8.19
CA LEU A 62 8.77 1.25 -9.48
C LEU A 62 8.78 2.35 -10.54
N ILE A 63 7.68 3.07 -10.71
CA ILE A 63 7.56 4.20 -11.67
C ILE A 63 8.58 5.29 -11.34
N ILE A 64 8.65 5.65 -10.06
CA ILE A 64 9.45 6.77 -9.59
C ILE A 64 10.94 6.39 -9.48
N ARG A 65 11.28 5.10 -9.61
CA ARG A 65 12.59 4.49 -9.34
C ARG A 65 13.20 4.98 -8.02
N HIS A 66 12.36 5.26 -7.04
CA HIS A 66 12.77 5.81 -5.75
C HIS A 66 12.92 4.65 -4.76
N LYS A 67 14.10 4.53 -4.14
CA LYS A 67 14.43 3.49 -3.15
C LYS A 67 14.25 2.02 -3.63
N THR A 68 14.28 1.74 -4.94
CA THR A 68 14.32 0.35 -5.45
C THR A 68 15.56 -0.43 -5.02
N LYS A 69 16.66 0.25 -4.66
CA LYS A 69 17.88 -0.39 -4.10
C LYS A 69 17.76 -0.80 -2.63
N LYS A 70 16.69 -0.43 -1.91
CA LYS A 70 16.49 -0.86 -0.53
C LYS A 70 15.78 -2.21 -0.53
N LEU A 71 16.55 -3.28 -0.33
CA LEU A 71 16.06 -4.66 -0.26
C LEU A 71 14.83 -4.81 0.66
N LYS A 72 14.78 -4.07 1.77
CA LYS A 72 13.65 -4.05 2.72
C LYS A 72 12.31 -3.68 2.06
N PHE A 73 12.29 -2.76 1.11
CA PHE A 73 11.06 -2.40 0.39
C PHE A 73 10.79 -3.35 -0.76
N MET A 74 11.84 -3.75 -1.48
CA MET A 74 11.71 -4.61 -2.65
C MET A 74 11.31 -6.05 -2.31
N LEU A 75 11.69 -6.55 -1.12
CA LEU A 75 11.22 -7.83 -0.58
C LEU A 75 10.05 -7.66 0.39
N GLY A 76 10.06 -6.62 1.24
CA GLY A 76 9.03 -6.44 2.26
C GLY A 76 7.64 -6.13 1.69
N LEU A 77 7.54 -5.31 0.64
CA LEU A 77 6.25 -5.03 -0.01
C LEU A 77 5.62 -6.27 -0.65
N PRO A 78 6.33 -7.06 -1.49
CA PRO A 78 5.77 -8.30 -2.03
C PRO A 78 5.52 -9.36 -0.96
N LEU A 79 6.31 -9.42 0.11
CA LEU A 79 6.04 -10.32 1.23
C LEU A 79 4.73 -9.96 1.97
N ILE A 80 4.50 -8.66 2.21
CA ILE A 80 3.25 -8.16 2.80
C ILE A 80 2.06 -8.47 1.87
N MET A 81 2.22 -8.28 0.56
CA MET A 81 1.19 -8.66 -0.41
C MET A 81 0.89 -10.16 -0.37
N LEU A 82 1.91 -11.01 -0.31
CA LEU A 82 1.76 -12.47 -0.17
C LEU A 82 1.05 -12.86 1.12
N LEU A 83 1.37 -12.20 2.24
CA LEU A 83 0.69 -12.40 3.52
C LEU A 83 -0.79 -11.99 3.44
N GLN A 84 -1.10 -10.84 2.83
CA GLN A 84 -2.47 -10.39 2.63
C GLN A 84 -3.29 -11.35 1.76
N THR A 85 -2.73 -11.81 0.64
CA THR A 85 -3.43 -12.76 -0.25
C THR A 85 -3.59 -14.13 0.42
N ALA A 86 -2.58 -14.63 1.13
CA ALA A 86 -2.69 -15.88 1.88
C ALA A 86 -3.75 -15.81 3.00
N LEU A 87 -3.83 -14.67 3.70
CA LEU A 87 -4.83 -14.44 4.73
C LEU A 87 -6.25 -14.41 4.12
N LEU A 88 -6.43 -13.68 3.02
CA LEU A 88 -7.70 -13.63 2.29
C LEU A 88 -8.14 -15.01 1.80
N LEU A 89 -7.22 -15.80 1.23
CA LEU A 89 -7.49 -17.18 0.80
C LEU A 89 -7.85 -18.10 1.96
N SER A 90 -7.20 -17.92 3.11
CA SER A 90 -7.51 -18.72 4.31
C SER A 90 -8.89 -18.39 4.86
N ILE A 91 -9.25 -17.11 4.92
CA ILE A 91 -10.60 -16.67 5.32
C ILE A 91 -11.63 -17.21 4.34
N TRP A 92 -11.39 -17.11 3.04
CA TRP A 92 -12.28 -17.65 2.01
C TRP A 92 -12.53 -19.15 2.20
N ARG A 93 -11.46 -19.92 2.45
CA ARG A 93 -11.55 -21.37 2.73
C ARG A 93 -12.27 -21.74 4.04
N VAL A 94 -12.31 -20.84 5.01
CA VAL A 94 -13.00 -21.09 6.29
C VAL A 94 -14.48 -20.71 6.20
N VAL A 95 -14.80 -19.70 5.38
CA VAL A 95 -16.16 -19.21 5.17
C VAL A 95 -16.95 -20.06 4.17
N HIS A 96 -16.28 -20.80 3.29
CA HIS A 96 -16.87 -21.65 2.26
C HIS A 96 -16.55 -23.13 2.49
#